data_AF-A0A928T3R0-F1
#
_entry.id   AF-A0A928T3R0-F1
#
_cell.length_a   1.000
_cell.length_b   1.000
_cell.length_c   1.000
_cell.angle_alpha   90.00
_cell.angle_beta   90.00
_cell.angle_gamma   90.00
#
_symmetry.space_group_name_H-M   'P 1'
#
loop_
_entity.id
_entity.type
_entity.pdbx_description
1 polymer ?
#
loop_
_entity_poly.entity_id
_entity_poly.type
_entity_poly.pdbx_seq_one_letter_code
_entity_poly.pdbx_strand_id
1 'polypeptide(L)'
;MTALLHHLVFVLLPLTLVAAAVLRRGTDPRMQAMGALRFSAGFAKLVLLALPLWELAELVLRGGPENLSASMAVICLLALMMSLAFGWSMLGDVAAGLRGLLGFPIPETPRPGRKRLWLESAVFLGAALPALLLLGGSLEHALAVLKALFASPVPTIAIWFQETRAWSNFHLVTLVAALAVFFGVPRTEDFLREWQPWRAVGCLAGFAAAAAMLWTRFTS
;
A
#
# COMPACT_ATOMS: atom_id res chain seq x y z
N MET A 1 -14.34 9.05 1.81
CA MET A 1 -13.50 7.96 2.37
C MET A 1 -12.55 8.40 3.51
N THR A 2 -12.26 9.70 3.66
CA THR A 2 -11.26 10.23 4.62
C THR A 2 -11.69 10.19 6.10
N ALA A 3 -12.96 10.48 6.43
CA ALA A 3 -13.44 10.51 7.82
C ALA A 3 -13.57 9.10 8.47
N LEU A 4 -13.98 8.10 7.70
CA LEU A 4 -14.12 6.73 8.19
C LEU A 4 -12.75 6.09 8.50
N LEU A 5 -11.78 6.32 7.62
CA LEU A 5 -10.39 5.87 7.82
C LEU A 5 -9.77 6.55 9.06
N HIS A 6 -10.07 7.84 9.28
CA HIS A 6 -9.62 8.59 10.44
C HIS A 6 -10.14 8.01 11.76
N HIS A 7 -11.44 7.75 11.89
CA HIS A 7 -11.99 7.19 13.13
C HIS A 7 -11.53 5.74 13.38
N LEU A 8 -11.37 4.94 12.33
CA LEU A 8 -10.83 3.57 12.45
C LEU A 8 -9.37 3.55 12.89
N VAL A 9 -8.55 4.46 12.38
CA VAL A 9 -7.10 4.46 12.63
C VAL A 9 -6.71 5.25 13.88
N PHE A 10 -7.28 6.43 14.12
CA PHE A 10 -6.85 7.30 15.22
C PHE A 10 -7.64 7.07 16.51
N VAL A 11 -8.87 6.57 16.45
CA VAL A 11 -9.69 6.34 17.64
C VAL A 11 -9.73 4.85 17.96
N LEU A 12 -10.15 4.01 17.03
CA LEU A 12 -10.30 2.58 17.29
C LEU A 12 -8.95 1.87 17.51
N LEU A 13 -7.88 2.30 16.84
CA LEU A 13 -6.57 1.65 17.03
C LEU A 13 -5.97 1.88 18.43
N PRO A 14 -5.85 3.11 18.94
CA PRO A 14 -5.38 3.31 20.30
C PRO A 14 -6.34 2.71 21.33
N LEU A 15 -7.67 2.76 21.09
CA LEU A 15 -8.64 2.17 22.00
C LEU A 15 -8.53 0.63 22.05
N THR A 16 -8.29 -0.02 20.92
CA THR A 16 -8.10 -1.49 20.87
C THR A 16 -6.74 -1.89 21.45
N LEU A 17 -5.70 -1.08 21.27
CA LEU A 17 -4.40 -1.26 21.92
C LEU A 17 -4.51 -1.10 23.44
N VAL A 18 -5.21 -0.07 23.92
CA VAL A 18 -5.46 0.16 25.36
C VAL A 18 -6.39 -0.92 25.91
N ALA A 19 -7.45 -1.30 25.21
CA ALA A 19 -8.34 -2.38 25.62
C ALA A 19 -7.58 -3.72 25.67
N ALA A 20 -6.72 -4.02 24.70
CA ALA A 20 -5.87 -5.21 24.71
C ALA A 20 -4.89 -5.21 25.89
N ALA A 21 -4.30 -4.04 26.21
CA ALA A 21 -3.40 -3.87 27.34
C ALA A 21 -4.10 -3.97 28.70
N VAL A 22 -5.37 -3.52 28.79
CA VAL A 22 -6.17 -3.54 30.03
C VAL A 22 -6.84 -4.91 30.26
N LEU A 23 -7.27 -5.60 29.19
CA LEU A 23 -8.07 -6.83 29.28
C LEU A 23 -7.27 -8.10 29.60
N ARG A 24 -5.93 -8.11 29.51
CA ARG A 24 -5.15 -9.33 29.81
C ARG A 24 -3.88 -9.05 30.63
N ARG A 25 -3.85 -9.62 31.84
CA ARG A 25 -2.64 -9.85 32.63
C ARG A 25 -2.14 -11.28 32.34
N GLY A 26 -0.91 -11.43 31.84
CA GLY A 26 -0.27 -12.75 31.65
C GLY A 26 0.14 -13.14 30.22
N THR A 27 0.15 -12.22 29.27
CA THR A 27 0.65 -12.43 27.90
C THR A 27 2.17 -12.23 27.81
N ASP A 28 2.83 -13.00 26.95
CA ASP A 28 4.28 -12.86 26.70
C ASP A 28 4.59 -11.45 26.15
N PRO A 29 5.36 -10.61 26.88
CA PRO A 29 5.70 -9.26 26.43
C PRO A 29 6.40 -9.23 25.07
N ARG A 30 7.16 -10.28 24.75
CA ARG A 30 7.86 -10.39 23.47
C ARG A 30 6.89 -10.55 22.30
N MET A 31 5.81 -11.31 22.51
CA MET A 31 4.76 -11.52 21.52
C MET A 31 3.99 -10.21 21.25
N GLN A 32 3.70 -9.45 22.31
CA GLN A 32 3.05 -8.15 22.17
C GLN A 32 3.93 -7.13 21.45
N ALA A 33 5.21 -7.06 21.79
CA ALA A 33 6.17 -6.22 21.08
C ALA A 33 6.27 -6.59 19.60
N MET A 34 6.32 -7.88 19.28
CA MET A 34 6.33 -8.36 17.89
C MET A 34 5.03 -8.00 17.15
N GLY A 35 3.88 -8.11 17.83
CA GLY A 35 2.59 -7.68 17.32
C GLY A 35 2.56 -6.18 17.00
N ALA A 36 3.05 -5.35 17.92
CA ALA A 36 3.15 -3.91 17.73
C ALA A 36 4.03 -3.54 16.53
N LEU A 37 5.15 -4.23 16.33
CA LEU A 37 6.05 -3.98 15.20
C LEU A 37 5.44 -4.40 13.87
N ARG A 38 4.78 -5.56 13.79
CA ARG A 38 4.06 -5.99 12.58
C ARG A 38 2.92 -5.04 12.25
N PHE A 39 2.16 -4.64 13.26
CA PHE A 39 1.12 -3.64 13.10
C PHE A 39 1.68 -2.32 12.53
N SER A 40 2.76 -1.82 13.13
CA SER A 40 3.44 -0.57 12.73
C SER A 40 3.91 -0.63 11.27
N ALA A 41 4.52 -1.75 10.87
CA ALA A 41 4.99 -1.96 9.50
C ALA A 41 3.83 -2.05 8.49
N GLY A 42 2.75 -2.75 8.84
CA GLY A 42 1.54 -2.81 8.02
C GLY A 42 0.93 -1.42 7.82
N PHE A 43 0.79 -0.66 8.90
CA PHE A 43 0.29 0.71 8.84
C PHE A 43 1.16 1.63 7.97
N ALA A 44 2.49 1.53 8.11
CA ALA A 44 3.42 2.28 7.28
C ALA A 44 3.25 1.96 5.78
N LYS A 45 3.11 0.69 5.41
CA LYS A 45 2.85 0.28 4.02
C LYS A 45 1.55 0.83 3.46
N LEU A 46 0.47 0.87 4.27
CA LEU A 46 -0.80 1.47 3.85
C LEU A 46 -0.59 2.93 3.46
N VAL A 47 -0.08 3.72 4.40
CA VAL A 47 -0.13 5.18 4.30
C VAL A 47 0.95 5.73 3.40
N LEU A 48 2.16 5.16 3.44
CA LEU A 48 3.31 5.67 2.70
C LEU A 48 3.37 5.14 1.26
N LEU A 49 2.77 3.98 0.97
CA LEU A 49 2.91 3.31 -0.32
C LEU A 49 1.56 3.02 -0.97
N ALA A 50 0.69 2.24 -0.32
CA ALA A 50 -0.55 1.79 -0.96
C ALA A 50 -1.49 2.96 -1.31
N LEU A 51 -1.78 3.86 -0.35
CA LEU A 51 -2.67 4.99 -0.58
C LEU A 51 -2.13 5.98 -1.64
N PRO A 52 -0.86 6.44 -1.59
CA PRO A 52 -0.34 7.33 -2.62
C PRO A 52 -0.32 6.73 -4.03
N LEU A 53 -0.06 5.42 -4.16
CA LEU A 53 -0.10 4.72 -5.44
C LEU A 53 -1.54 4.56 -5.97
N TRP A 54 -2.50 4.30 -5.09
CA TRP A 54 -3.91 4.27 -5.46
C TRP A 54 -4.37 5.63 -5.96
N GLU A 55 -4.01 6.70 -5.27
CA GLU A 55 -4.31 8.09 -5.67
C GLU A 55 -3.65 8.46 -7.00
N LEU A 56 -2.43 7.99 -7.25
CA LEU A 56 -1.77 8.17 -8.53
C LEU A 56 -2.58 7.51 -9.66
N ALA A 57 -3.03 6.27 -9.47
CA ALA A 57 -3.86 5.60 -10.45
C ALA A 57 -5.21 6.31 -10.67
N GLU A 58 -5.84 6.77 -9.59
CA GLU A 58 -7.08 7.53 -9.65
C GLU A 58 -6.91 8.85 -10.40
N LEU A 59 -5.79 9.57 -10.17
CA LEU A 59 -5.45 10.80 -10.89
C LEU A 59 -5.36 10.57 -12.40
N VAL A 60 -4.75 9.46 -12.82
CA VAL A 60 -4.65 9.12 -14.26
C VAL A 60 -6.04 8.80 -14.84
N LEU A 61 -6.86 8.03 -14.12
CA LEU A 61 -8.19 7.63 -14.58
C LEU A 61 -9.18 8.80 -14.64
N ARG A 62 -9.08 9.75 -13.70
CA ARG A 62 -9.91 10.97 -13.68
C ARG A 62 -9.62 11.92 -14.85
N GLY A 63 -8.48 11.77 -15.53
CA GLY A 63 -8.15 12.56 -16.71
C GLY A 63 -9.00 12.26 -17.94
N GLY A 64 -9.79 11.17 -17.92
CA GLY A 64 -10.62 10.74 -19.04
C GLY A 64 -9.86 9.87 -20.06
N PRO A 65 -10.55 8.97 -20.78
CA PRO A 65 -9.92 8.04 -21.70
C PRO A 65 -9.24 8.71 -22.90
N GLU A 66 -9.73 9.88 -23.30
CA GLU A 66 -9.21 10.68 -24.41
C GLU A 66 -7.84 11.31 -24.13
N ASN A 67 -7.45 11.43 -22.85
CA ASN A 67 -6.20 12.06 -22.43
C ASN A 67 -5.13 11.03 -21.95
N LEU A 68 -5.34 9.75 -22.24
CA LEU A 68 -4.41 8.67 -21.87
C LEU A 68 -3.29 8.49 -22.90
N SER A 69 -2.05 8.77 -22.50
CA SER A 69 -0.87 8.32 -23.24
C SER A 69 -0.46 6.89 -22.83
N ALA A 70 0.43 6.25 -23.61
CA ALA A 70 1.04 4.98 -23.22
C ALA A 70 1.79 5.10 -21.89
N SER A 71 2.49 6.22 -21.67
CA SER A 71 3.25 6.43 -20.44
C SER A 71 2.31 6.46 -19.22
N MET A 72 1.17 7.14 -19.35
CA MET A 72 0.09 7.18 -18.36
C MET A 72 -0.51 5.81 -18.09
N ALA A 73 -0.81 5.06 -19.14
CA ALA A 73 -1.39 3.73 -19.00
C ALA A 73 -0.45 2.79 -18.24
N VAL A 74 0.86 2.84 -18.54
CA VAL A 74 1.88 2.06 -17.81
C VAL A 74 1.95 2.46 -16.34
N ILE A 75 2.00 3.76 -16.04
CA ILE A 75 2.05 4.26 -14.66
C ILE A 75 0.78 3.87 -13.89
N CYS A 76 -0.40 4.04 -14.50
CA CYS A 76 -1.67 3.66 -13.88
C CYS A 76 -1.69 2.18 -13.53
N LEU A 77 -1.35 1.31 -14.49
CA LEU A 77 -1.32 -0.13 -14.27
C LEU A 77 -0.29 -0.54 -13.21
N LEU A 78 0.91 0.04 -13.26
CA LEU A 78 1.98 -0.23 -12.31
C LEU A 78 1.61 0.24 -10.90
N ALA A 79 1.04 1.44 -10.78
CA ALA A 79 0.60 2.00 -9.52
C ALA A 79 -0.52 1.16 -8.89
N LEU A 80 -1.49 0.67 -9.68
CA LEU A 80 -2.52 -0.25 -9.20
C LEU A 80 -1.95 -1.58 -8.75
N MET A 81 -1.08 -2.18 -9.56
CA MET A 81 -0.45 -3.46 -9.23
C MET A 81 0.33 -3.36 -7.91
N MET A 82 1.13 -2.31 -7.74
CA MET A 82 1.90 -2.08 -6.51
C MET A 82 1.00 -1.73 -5.33
N SER A 83 -0.02 -0.89 -5.52
CA SER A 83 -0.99 -0.54 -4.48
C SER A 83 -1.70 -1.78 -3.94
N LEU A 84 -2.18 -2.66 -4.82
CA LEU A 84 -2.84 -3.92 -4.43
C LEU A 84 -1.88 -4.86 -3.73
N ALA A 85 -0.63 -4.97 -4.21
CA ALA A 85 0.38 -5.80 -3.58
C ALA A 85 0.73 -5.32 -2.16
N PHE A 86 0.93 -4.01 -1.98
CA PHE A 86 1.16 -3.42 -0.66
C PHE A 86 -0.06 -3.50 0.23
N GLY A 87 -1.26 -3.31 -0.31
CA GLY A 87 -2.52 -3.48 0.42
C GLY A 87 -2.70 -4.90 0.95
N TRP A 88 -2.40 -5.92 0.13
CA TRP A 88 -2.44 -7.31 0.56
C TRP A 88 -1.39 -7.61 1.64
N SER A 89 -0.14 -7.18 1.44
CA SER A 89 0.91 -7.35 2.45
C SER A 89 0.58 -6.64 3.75
N MET A 90 -0.03 -5.45 3.67
CA MET A 90 -0.43 -4.67 4.84
C MET A 90 -1.53 -5.38 5.62
N LEU A 91 -2.53 -5.95 4.95
CA LEU A 91 -3.62 -6.67 5.62
C LEU A 91 -3.07 -7.84 6.44
N GLY A 92 -2.11 -8.59 5.88
CA GLY A 92 -1.42 -9.66 6.60
C GLY A 92 -0.67 -9.14 7.83
N ASP A 93 0.08 -8.05 7.68
CA ASP A 93 0.88 -7.46 8.76
C ASP A 93 0.01 -6.88 9.89
N VAL A 94 -1.09 -6.20 9.55
CA VAL A 94 -2.04 -5.64 10.53
C VAL A 94 -2.79 -6.77 11.24
N ALA A 95 -3.27 -7.78 10.51
CA ALA A 95 -3.95 -8.92 11.13
C ALA A 95 -3.03 -9.70 12.07
N ALA A 96 -1.79 -9.99 11.64
CA ALA A 96 -0.78 -10.61 12.48
C ALA A 96 -0.40 -9.73 13.68
N GLY A 97 -0.29 -8.42 13.46
CA GLY A 97 0.01 -7.44 14.50
C GLY A 97 -1.04 -7.40 15.59
N LEU A 98 -2.32 -7.28 15.20
CA LEU A 98 -3.46 -7.32 16.12
C LEU A 98 -3.53 -8.63 16.89
N ARG A 99 -3.26 -9.77 16.25
CA ARG A 99 -3.17 -11.06 16.94
C ARG A 99 -2.10 -11.04 18.04
N GLY A 100 -0.90 -10.58 17.73
CA GLY A 100 0.19 -10.49 18.70
C GLY A 100 -0.13 -9.54 19.87
N LEU A 101 -0.75 -8.40 19.57
CA LEU A 101 -1.19 -7.42 20.56
C LEU A 101 -2.26 -8.00 21.51
N LEU A 102 -3.18 -8.81 20.97
CA LEU A 102 -4.23 -9.50 21.73
C LEU A 102 -3.73 -10.78 22.43
N GLY A 103 -2.46 -11.14 22.26
CA GLY A 103 -1.85 -12.34 22.86
C GLY A 103 -2.22 -13.65 22.17
N PHE A 104 -2.69 -13.60 20.92
CA PHE A 104 -2.87 -14.79 20.09
C PHE A 104 -1.55 -15.12 19.37
N PRO A 105 -1.22 -16.41 19.21
CA PRO A 105 -0.03 -16.81 18.47
C PRO A 105 -0.10 -16.28 17.04
N ILE A 106 1.02 -15.71 16.59
CA ILE A 106 1.20 -15.23 15.24
C ILE A 106 1.59 -16.42 14.37
N PRO A 107 0.82 -16.76 13.31
CA PRO A 107 1.15 -17.89 12.46
C PRO A 107 2.49 -17.63 11.76
N GLU A 108 3.37 -18.63 11.79
CA GLU A 108 4.59 -18.62 10.99
C GLU A 108 4.25 -18.96 9.55
N THR A 109 4.56 -18.05 8.64
CA THR A 109 4.49 -18.30 7.21
C THR A 109 5.83 -18.87 6.74
N PRO A 110 5.83 -19.89 5.88
CA PRO A 110 7.06 -20.39 5.28
C PRO A 110 7.68 -19.31 4.37
N ARG A 111 9.02 -19.26 4.34
CA ARG A 111 9.77 -18.32 3.51
C ARG A 111 9.31 -18.44 2.05
N PRO A 112 8.80 -17.36 1.43
CA PRO A 112 8.37 -17.40 0.04
C PRO A 112 9.56 -17.65 -0.88
N GLY A 113 9.49 -18.70 -1.70
CA GLY A 113 10.47 -18.93 -2.76
C GLY A 113 10.28 -17.95 -3.94
N ARG A 114 11.29 -17.80 -4.80
CA ARG A 114 11.27 -16.91 -5.98
C ARG A 114 10.08 -17.13 -6.91
N LYS A 115 9.62 -18.38 -7.06
CA LYS A 115 8.44 -18.75 -7.85
C LYS A 115 7.14 -18.12 -7.31
N ARG A 116 7.02 -17.94 -6.00
CA ARG A 116 5.85 -17.33 -5.35
C ARG A 116 5.73 -15.84 -5.67
N LEU A 117 6.86 -15.11 -5.75
CA LEU A 117 6.86 -13.69 -6.12
C LEU A 117 6.29 -13.47 -7.53
N TRP A 118 6.68 -14.31 -8.50
CA TRP A 118 6.14 -14.25 -9.86
C TRP A 118 4.65 -14.56 -9.91
N LEU A 119 4.21 -15.58 -9.17
CA LEU A 119 2.80 -15.95 -9.09
C LEU A 119 1.96 -14.81 -8.48
N GLU A 120 2.42 -14.21 -7.39
CA GLU A 120 1.74 -13.09 -6.75
C GLU A 120 1.71 -11.86 -7.66
N SER A 121 2.80 -11.56 -8.36
CA SER A 121 2.84 -10.46 -9.33
C SER A 121 1.82 -10.66 -10.45
N ALA A 122 1.68 -11.89 -10.97
CA ALA A 122 0.67 -12.23 -11.97
C ALA A 122 -0.77 -12.11 -11.41
N VAL A 123 -0.99 -12.50 -10.15
CA VAL A 123 -2.29 -12.32 -9.47
C VAL A 123 -2.62 -10.85 -9.32
N PHE A 124 -1.67 -10.00 -8.90
CA PHE A 124 -1.91 -8.56 -8.76
C PHE A 124 -2.09 -7.85 -10.10
N LEU A 125 -1.40 -8.30 -11.15
CA LEU A 125 -1.66 -7.84 -12.50
C LEU A 125 -3.09 -8.21 -12.95
N GLY A 126 -3.53 -9.45 -12.69
CA GLY A 126 -4.90 -9.89 -12.93
C GLY A 126 -5.92 -9.11 -12.11
N ALA A 127 -5.61 -8.77 -10.86
CA ALA A 127 -6.44 -7.97 -9.96
C ALA A 127 -6.46 -6.47 -10.30
N ALA A 128 -5.47 -5.97 -11.04
CA ALA A 128 -5.48 -4.60 -11.53
C ALA A 128 -6.60 -4.36 -12.54
N LEU A 129 -7.01 -5.38 -13.30
CA LEU A 129 -8.12 -5.29 -14.26
C LEU A 129 -9.48 -4.97 -13.60
N PRO A 130 -9.96 -5.71 -12.57
CA PRO A 130 -11.16 -5.31 -11.85
C PRO A 130 -10.95 -4.01 -11.07
N ALA A 131 -9.74 -3.70 -10.59
CA ALA A 131 -9.49 -2.40 -9.94
C ALA A 131 -9.64 -1.22 -10.93
N LEU A 132 -9.21 -1.36 -12.19
CA LEU A 132 -9.44 -0.39 -13.26
C LEU A 132 -10.94 -0.18 -13.50
N LEU A 133 -11.73 -1.26 -13.51
CA LEU A 133 -13.19 -1.17 -13.66
C LEU A 133 -13.84 -0.45 -12.47
N LEU A 134 -13.40 -0.78 -11.25
CA LEU A 134 -13.92 -0.17 -10.02
C LEU A 134 -13.60 1.33 -9.95
N LEU A 135 -12.39 1.74 -10.34
CA LEU A 135 -11.96 3.14 -10.30
C LEU A 135 -12.43 3.96 -11.49
N GLY A 136 -12.38 3.39 -12.69
CA GLY A 136 -12.81 4.05 -13.92
C GLY A 136 -14.33 4.11 -14.09
N GLY A 137 -15.08 3.35 -13.29
CA GLY A 137 -16.55 3.33 -13.28
C GLY A 137 -17.20 2.79 -14.55
N SER A 138 -16.42 2.48 -15.60
CA SER A 138 -16.91 1.99 -16.88
C SER A 138 -15.92 1.03 -17.55
N LEU A 139 -16.46 0.09 -18.32
CA LEU A 139 -15.66 -0.83 -19.13
C LEU A 139 -14.86 -0.08 -20.21
N GLU A 140 -15.43 1.01 -20.74
CA GLU A 140 -14.78 1.84 -21.75
C GLU A 140 -13.47 2.45 -21.24
N HIS A 141 -13.45 2.99 -20.02
CA HIS A 141 -12.24 3.56 -19.42
C HIS A 141 -11.17 2.50 -19.19
N ALA A 142 -11.54 1.33 -18.66
CA ALA A 142 -10.61 0.22 -18.45
C ALA A 142 -10.01 -0.27 -19.78
N LEU A 143 -10.83 -0.41 -20.82
CA LEU A 143 -10.37 -0.78 -22.16
C LEU A 143 -9.52 0.32 -22.80
N ALA A 144 -9.81 1.60 -22.56
CA ALA A 144 -9.01 2.71 -23.07
C ALA A 144 -7.59 2.68 -22.48
N VAL A 145 -7.45 2.43 -21.17
CA VAL A 145 -6.13 2.24 -20.53
C VAL A 145 -5.38 1.07 -21.16
N LEU A 146 -6.06 -0.08 -21.34
CA LEU A 146 -5.42 -1.25 -21.95
C LEU A 146 -5.02 -1.01 -23.41
N LYS A 147 -5.85 -0.31 -24.18
CA LYS A 147 -5.53 0.08 -25.56
C LYS A 147 -4.35 1.03 -25.62
N ALA A 148 -4.32 2.03 -24.73
CA ALA A 148 -3.25 3.02 -24.67
C ALA A 148 -1.86 2.41 -24.40
N LEU A 149 -1.80 1.24 -23.74
CA LEU A 149 -0.55 0.48 -23.57
C LEU A 149 0.10 0.05 -24.90
N PHE A 150 -0.71 -0.19 -25.94
CA PHE A 150 -0.22 -0.72 -27.23
C PHE A 150 -0.36 0.28 -28.37
N ALA A 151 -1.34 1.18 -28.30
CA ALA A 151 -1.60 2.20 -29.31
C ALA A 151 -1.93 3.51 -28.60
N SER A 152 -0.93 4.40 -28.51
CA SER A 152 -1.17 5.73 -27.96
C SER A 152 -2.00 6.59 -28.91
N PRO A 153 -2.96 7.38 -28.39
CA PRO A 153 -3.60 8.43 -29.16
C PRO A 153 -2.57 9.48 -29.58
N VAL A 154 -2.90 10.25 -30.62
CA VAL A 154 -2.06 11.36 -31.09
C VAL A 154 -1.86 12.36 -29.94
N PRO A 155 -0.61 12.74 -29.61
CA PRO A 155 -0.34 13.61 -28.48
C PRO A 155 -1.02 14.97 -28.66
N THR A 156 -1.81 15.37 -27.65
CA THR A 156 -2.49 16.67 -27.57
C THR A 156 -1.92 17.48 -26.39
N ILE A 157 -2.20 18.79 -26.36
CA ILE A 157 -1.79 19.66 -25.24
C ILE A 157 -2.39 19.16 -23.92
N ALA A 158 -3.62 18.64 -23.94
CA ALA A 158 -4.27 18.08 -22.75
C ALA A 158 -3.53 16.84 -22.20
N ILE A 159 -3.09 15.94 -23.09
CA ILE A 159 -2.26 14.77 -22.73
C ILE A 159 -0.96 15.23 -22.05
N TRP A 160 -0.28 16.24 -22.60
CA TRP A 160 0.94 16.80 -22.00
C TRP A 160 0.72 17.39 -20.60
N PHE A 161 -0.37 18.12 -20.39
CA PHE A 161 -0.72 18.64 -19.06
C PHE A 161 -1.03 17.53 -18.06
N GLN A 162 -1.67 16.46 -18.50
CA GLN A 162 -1.89 15.30 -17.65
C GLN A 162 -0.57 14.58 -17.35
N GLU A 163 0.30 14.41 -18.35
CA GLU A 163 1.66 13.87 -18.23
C GLU A 163 2.48 14.57 -17.18
N THR A 164 2.58 15.89 -17.26
CA THR A 164 3.31 16.68 -16.27
C THR A 164 2.74 16.57 -14.85
N ARG A 165 1.42 16.36 -14.70
CA ARG A 165 0.80 16.13 -13.38
C ARG A 165 1.10 14.74 -12.82
N ALA A 166 0.98 13.68 -13.60
CA ALA A 166 1.28 12.34 -13.07
C ALA A 166 2.78 12.12 -12.88
N TRP A 167 3.63 12.71 -13.72
CA TRP A 167 5.08 12.69 -13.58
C TRP A 167 5.62 13.74 -12.59
N SER A 168 4.80 14.18 -11.62
CA SER A 168 5.29 15.03 -10.54
C SER A 168 6.43 14.33 -9.78
N ASN A 169 7.38 15.13 -9.26
CA ASN A 169 8.51 14.61 -8.47
C ASN A 169 8.04 13.71 -7.32
N PHE A 170 6.91 14.06 -6.69
CA PHE A 170 6.33 13.28 -5.62
C PHE A 170 5.88 11.89 -6.08
N HIS A 171 5.18 11.77 -7.20
CA HIS A 171 4.73 10.48 -7.73
C HIS A 171 5.89 9.61 -8.20
N LEU A 172 6.91 10.22 -8.83
CA LEU A 172 8.10 9.49 -9.27
C LEU A 172 8.85 8.91 -8.07
N VAL A 173 9.11 9.73 -7.04
CA VAL A 173 9.75 9.26 -5.81
C VAL A 173 8.93 8.16 -5.15
N THR A 174 7.60 8.28 -5.09
CA THR A 174 6.71 7.27 -4.53
C THR A 174 6.78 5.96 -5.31
N LEU A 175 6.75 6.02 -6.64
CA LEU A 175 6.81 4.84 -7.52
C LEU A 175 8.17 4.12 -7.38
N VAL A 176 9.26 4.88 -7.37
CA VAL A 176 10.61 4.35 -7.18
C VAL A 176 10.79 3.74 -5.79
N ALA A 177 10.29 4.41 -4.75
CA ALA A 177 10.31 3.88 -3.38
C ALA A 177 9.49 2.59 -3.29
N ALA A 178 8.30 2.55 -3.89
CA ALA A 178 7.46 1.36 -3.96
C ALA A 178 8.16 0.19 -4.66
N LEU A 179 8.80 0.42 -5.81
CA LEU A 179 9.58 -0.60 -6.51
C LEU A 179 10.76 -1.10 -5.67
N ALA A 180 11.51 -0.18 -5.06
CA ALA A 180 12.64 -0.52 -4.19
C ALA A 180 12.20 -1.35 -2.99
N VAL A 181 11.07 -1.01 -2.36
CA VAL A 181 10.52 -1.79 -1.25
C VAL A 181 9.99 -3.15 -1.74
N PHE A 182 9.29 -3.19 -2.87
CA PHE A 182 8.69 -4.41 -3.40
C PHE A 182 9.74 -5.46 -3.78
N PHE A 183 10.85 -5.04 -4.39
CA PHE A 183 11.91 -5.96 -4.84
C PHE A 183 13.07 -6.11 -3.85
N GLY A 184 13.39 -5.07 -3.08
CA GLY A 184 14.60 -5.01 -2.26
C GLY A 184 14.38 -5.30 -0.78
N VAL A 185 13.17 -5.09 -0.25
CA VAL A 185 12.91 -5.26 1.19
C VAL A 185 12.27 -6.63 1.44
N PRO A 186 12.85 -7.46 2.33
CA PRO A 186 12.24 -8.73 2.69
C PRO A 186 10.85 -8.50 3.31
N ARG A 187 9.95 -9.47 3.18
CA ARG A 187 8.62 -9.37 3.78
C ARG A 187 8.74 -9.11 5.28
N THR A 188 7.82 -8.33 5.84
CA THR A 188 7.80 -8.02 7.28
C THR A 188 7.85 -9.29 8.14
N GLU A 189 7.22 -10.37 7.68
CA GLU A 189 7.24 -11.68 8.34
C GLU A 189 8.66 -12.24 8.50
N ASP A 190 9.46 -12.17 7.44
CA ASP A 190 10.87 -12.60 7.42
C ASP A 190 11.77 -11.59 8.13
N PHE A 191 11.52 -10.30 7.90
CA PHE A 191 12.26 -9.18 8.48
C PHE A 191 12.19 -9.20 10.02
N LEU A 192 11.02 -9.48 10.58
CA LEU A 192 10.81 -9.50 12.03
C LEU A 192 10.97 -10.91 12.65
N ARG A 193 11.37 -11.92 11.87
CA ARG A 193 11.55 -13.29 12.37
C ARG A 193 12.65 -13.37 13.43
N GLU A 194 13.73 -12.65 13.21
CA GLU A 194 14.82 -12.48 14.18
C GLU A 194 14.69 -11.12 14.84
N TRP A 195 14.66 -11.12 16.17
CA TRP A 195 14.57 -9.87 16.92
C TRP A 195 15.89 -9.11 16.82
N GLN A 196 15.86 -7.95 16.18
CA GLN A 196 17.00 -7.03 16.09
C GLN A 196 16.51 -5.59 16.34
N PRO A 197 17.17 -4.82 17.22
CA PRO A 197 16.66 -3.53 17.69
C PRO A 197 16.56 -2.49 16.57
N TRP A 198 17.48 -2.48 15.60
CA TRP A 198 17.41 -1.55 14.46
C TRP A 198 16.19 -1.80 13.57
N ARG A 199 15.72 -3.05 13.47
CA ARG A 199 14.52 -3.41 12.71
C ARG A 199 13.26 -2.85 13.37
N ALA A 200 13.23 -2.91 14.71
CA ALA A 200 12.16 -2.30 15.49
C ALA A 200 12.11 -0.78 15.31
N VAL A 201 13.28 -0.11 15.36
CA VAL A 201 13.40 1.33 15.09
C VAL A 201 12.89 1.67 13.69
N GLY A 202 13.24 0.87 12.67
CA GLY A 202 12.74 1.06 11.31
C GLY A 202 11.21 1.00 11.19
N CYS A 203 10.57 0.01 11.83
CA CYS A 203 9.12 -0.09 11.84
C CYS A 203 8.44 1.08 12.57
N LEU A 204 9.01 1.51 13.71
CA LEU A 204 8.48 2.63 14.48
C LEU A 204 8.66 3.97 13.75
N ALA A 205 9.82 4.18 13.11
CA ALA A 205 10.07 5.36 12.29
C ALA A 205 9.13 5.42 11.09
N GLY A 206 8.91 4.28 10.40
CA GLY A 206 7.93 4.18 9.33
C GLY A 206 6.50 4.49 9.80
N PHE A 207 6.12 4.01 10.98
CA PHE A 207 4.83 4.33 11.58
C PHE A 207 4.69 5.81 11.93
N ALA A 208 5.72 6.42 12.53
CA ALA A 208 5.72 7.84 12.86
C ALA A 208 5.62 8.72 11.60
N ALA A 209 6.38 8.39 10.55
CA ALA A 209 6.30 9.07 9.26
C ALA A 209 4.91 8.93 8.63
N ALA A 210 4.33 7.72 8.67
CA ALA A 210 2.97 7.47 8.21
C ALA A 210 1.94 8.31 8.98
N ALA A 211 2.02 8.33 10.31
CA ALA A 211 1.12 9.13 11.14
C ALA A 211 1.24 10.63 10.83
N ALA A 212 2.47 11.13 10.65
CA ALA A 212 2.72 12.53 10.27
C ALA A 212 2.16 12.86 8.88
N MET A 213 2.41 12.02 7.88
CA MET A 213 1.84 12.21 6.53
C MET A 213 0.32 12.19 6.55
N LEU A 214 -0.27 11.22 7.27
CA LEU A 214 -1.72 11.12 7.39
C LEU A 214 -2.30 12.38 8.07
N TRP A 215 -1.64 12.90 9.10
CA TRP A 215 -2.02 14.16 9.75
C TRP A 215 -2.03 15.34 8.78
N THR A 216 -0.96 15.51 7.99
CA THR A 216 -0.85 16.62 7.02
C THR A 216 -1.94 16.61 5.95
N ARG A 217 -2.42 15.41 5.55
CA ARG A 217 -3.49 15.25 4.56
C ARG A 217 -4.87 15.63 5.07
N PHE A 218 -5.04 15.80 6.39
CA PHE A 218 -6.31 16.22 6.98
C PHE A 218 -6.37 17.72 7.28
N THR A 219 -5.22 18.39 7.39
CA THR A 219 -5.14 19.84 7.64
C THR A 219 -5.18 20.69 6.37
N SER A 220 -5.13 20.05 5.20
CA SER A 220 -5.25 20.66 3.85
C SER A 220 -6.63 20.41 3.25
#